data_AF-L1NGZ8-F1
#
_entry.id   AF-L1NGZ8-F1
#
_cell.length_a   1.000
_cell.length_b   1.000
_cell.length_c   1.000
_cell.angle_alpha   90.00
_cell.angle_beta   90.00
_cell.angle_gamma   90.00
#
_symmetry.space_group_name_H-M   'P 1'
#
loop_
_entity.id
_entity.type
_entity.pdbx_description
1 polymer ?
#
loop_
_entity_poly.entity_id
_entity_poly.type
_entity_poly.pdbx_seq_one_letter_code
_entity_poly.pdbx_strand_id
1 'polypeptide(L)'
;MRTRIIKAFSLGLMACAFALTSCRKDEPVIPKPDNKQTTIDEIAKVRITLSNGHLHGTKVFHYVPSGGTFTYRNIYDRQEYTFVKNGDQWVLSSDAPYTDFIGYQVQQYDANDPTSAAPDYGAIIYLYNAKGELINDQYASEANRPYYQFFFYPTEAKDFDGKSISFDASNPTSILKYVYCDTNVWNKSASKSPQDDKGNKLYYFLKDTEPIGIKGYFQNPTISQFTLNIDLWHSPKGKLEEGKASPFYAPNATVKSGKQLLHMSLPMNVYASKDFQDEVVSYMDEDYNRRVDAAPDNEKENVKPVPYPFEKLSDANKVYALRIVKLLGAKDWESVSLDFFRYYKSYKHNNDPEGYF
;
A
#
# COMPACT_ATOMS: atom_id res chain seq x y z
N MET A 1 39.42 20.65 -82.14
CA MET A 1 39.90 19.50 -82.93
C MET A 1 41.14 18.95 -82.23
N ARG A 2 41.17 17.64 -81.96
CA ARG A 2 42.33 16.80 -81.58
C ARG A 2 42.95 17.00 -80.19
N THR A 3 42.52 16.18 -79.23
CA THR A 3 43.16 14.94 -78.71
C THR A 3 44.37 15.19 -77.80
N ARG A 4 44.32 14.58 -76.61
CA ARG A 4 45.31 13.56 -76.21
C ARG A 4 44.75 12.66 -75.11
N ILE A 5 44.46 11.43 -75.53
CA ILE A 5 44.26 10.24 -74.70
C ILE A 5 45.67 9.73 -74.37
N ILE A 6 45.93 9.42 -73.10
CA ILE A 6 47.02 8.50 -72.71
C ILE A 6 46.39 7.43 -71.81
N LYS A 7 46.38 6.20 -72.30
CA LYS A 7 46.20 4.98 -71.52
C LYS A 7 47.57 4.55 -71.00
N ALA A 8 47.64 4.09 -69.75
CA ALA A 8 48.69 3.19 -69.30
C ALA A 8 48.12 2.18 -68.28
N PHE A 9 48.63 0.97 -68.40
CA PHE A 9 48.16 -0.30 -67.87
C PHE A 9 48.59 -0.55 -66.41
N SER A 10 47.71 -1.25 -65.66
CA SER A 10 47.91 -2.24 -64.59
C SER A 10 49.28 -2.41 -63.91
N LEU A 11 49.28 -2.49 -62.57
CA LEU A 11 49.57 -3.73 -61.83
C LEU A 11 49.25 -3.56 -60.34
N GLY A 12 48.70 -4.61 -59.72
CA GLY A 12 48.29 -4.60 -58.33
C GLY A 12 49.45 -4.75 -57.35
N LEU A 13 49.24 -4.22 -56.14
CA LEU A 13 49.95 -4.64 -54.95
C LEU A 13 48.96 -4.64 -53.78
N MET A 14 48.70 -5.85 -53.29
CA MET A 14 47.90 -6.16 -52.12
C MET A 14 48.65 -5.67 -50.88
N ALA A 15 48.06 -4.75 -50.12
CA ALA A 15 48.59 -4.32 -48.82
C ALA A 15 47.47 -4.45 -47.77
N CYS A 16 47.63 -5.45 -46.90
CA CYS A 16 46.84 -5.63 -45.69
C CYS A 16 47.02 -4.41 -44.77
N ALA A 17 45.92 -3.75 -44.42
CA ALA A 17 45.88 -2.79 -43.32
C ALA A 17 44.88 -3.29 -42.27
N PHE A 18 45.40 -3.63 -41.10
CA PHE A 18 44.65 -3.94 -39.90
C PHE A 18 43.79 -2.74 -39.48
N ALA A 19 42.46 -2.90 -39.45
CA ALA A 19 41.57 -1.98 -38.77
C ALA A 19 41.31 -2.49 -37.35
N LEU A 20 41.90 -1.81 -36.36
CA LEU A 20 41.56 -1.97 -34.95
C LEU A 20 40.14 -1.44 -34.74
N THR A 21 39.17 -2.34 -34.48
CA THR A 21 37.84 -1.95 -34.00
C THR A 21 37.93 -1.71 -32.50
N SER A 22 37.95 -0.45 -32.06
CA SER A 22 37.72 -0.12 -30.67
C SER A 22 36.22 -0.23 -30.38
N CYS A 23 35.85 -1.05 -29.40
CA CYS A 23 34.50 -1.17 -28.90
C CYS A 23 34.05 0.20 -28.35
N ARG A 24 33.11 0.86 -29.04
CA ARG A 24 32.33 1.93 -28.42
C ARG A 24 31.39 1.29 -27.40
N LYS A 25 31.45 1.79 -26.16
CA LYS A 25 30.48 1.51 -25.11
C LYS A 25 29.10 1.92 -25.62
N ASP A 26 28.14 1.01 -25.54
CA ASP A 26 26.74 1.29 -25.84
C ASP A 26 26.26 2.46 -24.96
N GLU A 27 25.77 3.52 -25.60
CA GLU A 27 24.98 4.53 -24.92
C GLU A 27 23.68 3.89 -24.40
N PRO A 28 23.19 4.29 -23.21
CA PRO A 28 21.94 3.75 -22.69
C PRO A 28 20.80 4.07 -23.67
N VAL A 29 20.16 3.02 -24.17
CA VAL A 29 18.98 3.13 -25.03
C VAL A 29 17.86 3.76 -24.21
N ILE A 30 17.61 5.05 -24.42
CA ILE A 30 16.39 5.72 -23.98
C ILE A 30 15.25 5.11 -24.82
N PRO A 31 14.22 4.48 -24.23
CA PRO A 31 13.11 3.95 -24.99
C PRO A 31 12.46 5.10 -25.77
N LYS A 32 12.37 4.99 -27.09
CA LYS A 32 11.51 5.88 -27.89
C LYS A 32 10.06 5.59 -27.49
N PRO A 33 9.24 6.61 -27.16
CA PRO A 33 7.82 6.40 -26.96
C PRO A 33 7.23 5.86 -28.27
N ASP A 34 6.69 4.65 -28.20
CA ASP A 34 5.91 4.09 -29.31
C ASP A 34 4.66 4.95 -29.43
N ASN A 35 4.44 5.56 -30.60
CA ASN A 35 3.44 6.63 -30.79
C ASN A 35 1.99 6.12 -30.82
N LYS A 36 1.74 4.92 -30.27
CA LYS A 36 0.42 4.42 -29.91
C LYS A 36 0.14 4.85 -28.49
N GLN A 37 -0.19 6.12 -28.31
CA GLN A 37 -0.80 6.56 -27.06
C GLN A 37 -2.11 5.79 -26.93
N THR A 38 -2.10 4.72 -26.13
CA THR A 38 -3.34 4.08 -25.66
C THR A 38 -4.13 5.19 -25.01
N THR A 39 -5.32 5.49 -25.54
CA THR A 39 -6.22 6.45 -24.93
C THR A 39 -6.49 5.98 -23.51
N ILE A 40 -5.95 6.71 -22.53
CA ILE A 40 -6.23 6.45 -21.12
C ILE A 40 -7.50 7.20 -20.78
N ASP A 41 -8.48 6.46 -20.26
CA ASP A 41 -9.73 7.00 -19.78
C ASP A 41 -9.50 7.90 -18.56
N GLU A 42 -10.31 8.94 -18.45
CA GLU A 42 -10.27 9.82 -17.29
C GLU A 42 -10.81 9.11 -16.03
N ILE A 43 -10.10 9.28 -14.91
CA ILE A 43 -10.54 8.82 -13.60
C ILE A 43 -11.73 9.67 -13.15
N ALA A 44 -12.85 9.03 -12.85
CA ALA A 44 -14.06 9.65 -12.30
C ALA A 44 -14.33 9.23 -10.84
N LYS A 45 -13.86 8.06 -10.43
CA LYS A 45 -14.01 7.53 -9.07
C LYS A 45 -12.76 6.74 -8.66
N VAL A 46 -12.36 6.89 -7.41
CA VAL A 46 -11.27 6.12 -6.81
C VAL A 46 -11.80 5.37 -5.60
N ARG A 47 -11.53 4.07 -5.48
CA ARG A 47 -11.75 3.31 -4.25
C ARG A 47 -10.41 2.91 -3.66
N ILE A 48 -10.23 3.08 -2.36
CA ILE A 48 -9.05 2.65 -1.62
C ILE A 48 -9.48 1.63 -0.58
N THR A 49 -8.77 0.51 -0.51
CA THR A 49 -8.95 -0.48 0.54
C THR A 49 -7.70 -0.54 1.40
N LEU A 50 -7.85 -0.39 2.71
CA LEU A 50 -6.79 -0.56 3.71
C LEU A 50 -7.12 -1.79 4.55
N SER A 51 -6.23 -2.79 4.55
CA SER A 51 -6.50 -4.11 5.12
C SER A 51 -5.42 -4.52 6.12
N ASN A 52 -5.80 -4.98 7.31
CA ASN A 52 -4.85 -5.38 8.36
C ASN A 52 -4.17 -6.72 8.00
N GLY A 53 -2.85 -6.76 8.08
CA GLY A 53 -2.08 -7.97 7.79
C GLY A 53 -0.68 -7.94 8.38
N HIS A 54 0.15 -8.86 7.89
CA HIS A 54 1.55 -9.00 8.28
C HIS A 54 2.40 -9.42 7.07
N LEU A 55 3.72 -9.39 7.25
CA LEU A 55 4.68 -9.73 6.20
C LEU A 55 5.20 -11.16 6.33
N HIS A 56 5.44 -11.81 5.19
CA HIS A 56 6.30 -13.01 5.06
C HIS A 56 7.59 -12.69 4.25
N GLY A 57 7.90 -11.40 4.09
CA GLY A 57 8.93 -10.85 3.22
C GLY A 57 8.65 -9.36 2.99
N THR A 58 9.67 -8.55 2.69
CA THR A 58 9.53 -7.09 2.57
C THR A 58 8.47 -6.62 1.58
N LYS A 59 8.16 -7.40 0.53
CA LYS A 59 7.06 -7.12 -0.40
C LYS A 59 5.94 -8.16 -0.34
N VAL A 60 6.06 -9.16 0.55
CA VAL A 60 5.14 -10.31 0.66
C VAL A 60 4.16 -10.03 1.79
N PHE A 61 3.18 -9.18 1.51
CA PHE A 61 2.10 -8.88 2.44
C PHE A 61 1.02 -9.96 2.40
N HIS A 62 0.47 -10.28 3.57
CA HIS A 62 -0.62 -11.21 3.76
C HIS A 62 -1.71 -10.55 4.63
N TYR A 63 -2.83 -10.27 3.99
CA TYR A 63 -4.08 -9.85 4.62
C TYR A 63 -4.68 -11.00 5.43
N VAL A 64 -5.13 -10.69 6.64
CA VAL A 64 -5.75 -11.63 7.55
C VAL A 64 -7.23 -11.29 7.70
N PRO A 65 -8.13 -11.93 6.93
CA PRO A 65 -9.54 -11.64 7.06
C PRO A 65 -10.14 -12.25 8.31
N SER A 66 -11.09 -11.52 8.90
CA SER A 66 -11.96 -12.06 9.94
C SER A 66 -13.33 -12.42 9.38
N GLY A 67 -13.80 -13.62 9.73
CA GLY A 67 -15.16 -14.06 9.47
C GLY A 67 -16.18 -13.61 10.53
N GLY A 68 -15.78 -12.74 11.45
CA GLY A 68 -16.58 -12.32 12.59
C GLY A 68 -17.68 -11.35 12.21
N THR A 69 -18.76 -11.35 13.00
CA THR A 69 -19.76 -10.29 12.98
C THR A 69 -19.46 -9.35 14.14
N PHE A 70 -19.28 -8.07 13.84
CA PHE A 70 -18.88 -7.05 14.80
C PHE A 70 -20.07 -6.19 15.19
N THR A 71 -20.12 -5.77 16.45
CA THR A 71 -21.12 -4.79 16.91
C THR A 71 -20.82 -3.43 16.30
N TYR A 72 -19.53 -3.07 16.29
CA TYR A 72 -19.03 -1.79 15.79
C TYR A 72 -18.35 -1.98 14.44
N ARG A 73 -17.86 -0.87 13.89
CA ARG A 73 -17.04 -0.85 12.68
C ARG A 73 -15.93 -1.90 12.74
N ASN A 74 -15.80 -2.68 11.67
CA ASN A 74 -14.74 -3.67 11.52
C ASN A 74 -13.39 -3.01 11.19
N ILE A 75 -12.70 -2.51 12.22
CA ILE A 75 -11.36 -1.87 12.09
C ILE A 75 -10.22 -2.89 11.91
N TYR A 76 -10.49 -4.17 12.14
CA TYR A 76 -9.50 -5.24 12.16
C TYR A 76 -9.32 -5.95 10.83
N ASP A 77 -10.19 -5.65 9.87
CA ASP A 77 -10.28 -6.35 8.60
C ASP A 77 -9.92 -5.40 7.46
N ARG A 78 -10.85 -5.15 6.52
CA ARG A 78 -10.71 -4.19 5.43
C ARG A 78 -11.57 -2.95 5.69
N GLN A 79 -10.95 -1.77 5.57
CA GLN A 79 -11.61 -0.47 5.60
C GLN A 79 -11.57 0.14 4.21
N GLU A 80 -12.73 0.55 3.68
CA GLU A 80 -12.86 1.01 2.29
C GLU A 80 -13.31 2.46 2.21
N TYR A 81 -12.71 3.22 1.29
CA TYR A 81 -12.98 4.64 1.06
C TYR A 81 -13.19 4.88 -0.42
N THR A 82 -14.30 5.53 -0.77
CA THR A 82 -14.60 5.91 -2.15
C THR A 82 -14.50 7.42 -2.29
N PHE A 83 -13.71 7.90 -3.24
CA PHE A 83 -13.55 9.29 -3.59
C PHE A 83 -14.15 9.57 -4.96
N VAL A 84 -14.83 10.70 -5.08
CA VAL A 84 -15.45 11.19 -6.31
C VAL A 84 -15.08 12.66 -6.53
N LYS A 85 -15.22 13.12 -7.78
CA LYS A 85 -15.03 14.54 -8.09
C LYS A 85 -16.22 15.37 -7.58
N ASN A 86 -15.91 16.47 -6.92
CA ASN A 86 -16.82 17.57 -6.63
C ASN A 86 -16.20 18.86 -7.20
N GLY A 87 -16.63 19.24 -8.41
CA GLY A 87 -15.91 20.22 -9.22
C GLY A 87 -14.50 19.73 -9.52
N ASP A 88 -13.50 20.56 -9.21
CA ASP A 88 -12.07 20.24 -9.41
C ASP A 88 -11.43 19.48 -8.23
N GLN A 89 -12.17 19.25 -7.14
CA GLN A 89 -11.66 18.60 -5.94
C GLN A 89 -12.08 17.12 -5.89
N TRP A 90 -11.22 16.29 -5.34
CA TRP A 90 -11.58 14.92 -4.96
C TRP A 90 -12.01 14.89 -3.51
N VAL A 91 -13.23 14.45 -3.26
CA VAL A 91 -13.81 14.38 -1.92
C VAL A 91 -14.22 12.95 -1.62
N LEU A 92 -14.15 12.60 -0.34
CA LEU A 92 -14.72 11.34 0.12
C LEU A 92 -16.22 11.36 -0.17
N SER A 93 -16.70 10.29 -0.79
CA SER A 93 -18.10 10.16 -1.18
C SER A 93 -19.01 10.13 0.05
N SER A 94 -20.18 10.75 -0.05
CA SER A 94 -21.15 10.79 1.05
C SER A 94 -21.73 9.43 1.42
N ASP A 95 -21.61 8.44 0.53
CA ASP A 95 -21.99 7.04 0.76
C ASP A 95 -20.83 6.15 1.24
N ALA A 96 -19.63 6.72 1.44
CA ALA A 96 -18.52 5.96 2.00
C ALA A 96 -18.91 5.44 3.39
N PRO A 97 -18.63 4.17 3.71
CA PRO A 97 -19.05 3.58 4.98
C PRO A 97 -18.40 4.26 6.19
N TYR A 98 -17.25 4.89 5.96
CA TYR A 98 -16.39 5.48 6.98
C TYR A 98 -15.79 6.80 6.51
N THR A 99 -15.62 7.74 7.44
CA THR A 99 -15.07 9.08 7.17
C THR A 99 -13.58 9.22 7.50
N ASP A 100 -13.03 8.23 8.19
CA ASP A 100 -11.66 8.21 8.70
C ASP A 100 -11.14 6.78 8.74
N PHE A 101 -9.84 6.61 8.89
CA PHE A 101 -9.22 5.32 9.20
C PHE A 101 -8.95 5.20 10.69
N ILE A 102 -9.12 4.00 11.24
CA ILE A 102 -8.74 3.67 12.61
C ILE A 102 -7.80 2.46 12.57
N GLY A 103 -6.65 2.58 13.21
CA GLY A 103 -5.69 1.48 13.29
C GLY A 103 -4.73 1.60 14.47
N TYR A 104 -3.85 0.62 14.56
CA TYR A 104 -2.77 0.49 15.52
C TYR A 104 -1.46 1.05 14.99
N GLN A 105 -0.62 1.47 15.95
CA GLN A 105 0.79 1.67 15.74
C GLN A 105 1.46 0.33 15.38
N VAL A 106 2.40 0.36 14.45
CA VAL A 106 3.22 -0.80 14.12
C VAL A 106 4.19 -1.10 15.27
N GLN A 107 4.35 -2.38 15.59
CA GLN A 107 5.32 -2.88 16.55
C GLN A 107 6.35 -3.74 15.81
N GLN A 108 7.63 -3.50 16.10
CA GLN A 108 8.75 -4.30 15.59
C GLN A 108 9.07 -5.38 16.62
N TYR A 109 8.75 -6.65 16.34
CA TYR A 109 8.97 -7.74 17.31
C TYR A 109 10.43 -8.21 17.37
N ASP A 110 11.14 -8.18 16.25
CA ASP A 110 12.59 -8.42 16.17
C ASP A 110 13.27 -7.28 15.39
N ALA A 111 14.18 -6.57 16.05
CA ALA A 111 14.92 -5.46 15.44
C ALA A 111 15.80 -5.87 14.24
N ASN A 112 16.13 -7.16 14.11
CA ASN A 112 16.95 -7.69 13.02
C ASN A 112 16.14 -8.22 11.85
N ASP A 113 14.82 -8.40 12.02
CA ASP A 113 13.94 -8.89 10.97
C ASP A 113 12.88 -7.83 10.61
N PRO A 114 13.05 -7.09 9.49
CA PRO A 114 12.09 -6.07 9.08
C PRO A 114 10.69 -6.63 8.74
N THR A 115 10.54 -7.95 8.60
CA THR A 115 9.25 -8.61 8.34
C THR A 115 8.49 -8.95 9.63
N SER A 116 9.16 -8.84 10.78
CA SER A 116 8.53 -9.00 12.10
C SER A 116 7.75 -7.76 12.56
N ALA A 117 7.60 -6.75 11.71
CA ALA A 117 6.76 -5.60 12.00
C ALA A 117 5.28 -5.97 11.81
N ALA A 118 4.40 -5.60 12.75
CA ALA A 118 2.94 -5.73 12.57
C ALA A 118 2.17 -4.76 13.49
N PRO A 119 0.93 -4.38 13.15
CA PRO A 119 0.25 -4.70 11.90
C PRO A 119 0.72 -3.81 10.75
N ASP A 120 0.67 -4.38 9.55
CA ASP A 120 0.78 -3.66 8.29
C ASP A 120 -0.61 -3.44 7.70
N TYR A 121 -0.80 -2.32 7.00
CA TYR A 121 -2.06 -2.02 6.33
C TYR A 121 -1.89 -2.10 4.83
N GLY A 122 -2.22 -3.25 4.25
CA GLY A 122 -2.21 -3.48 2.81
C GLY A 122 -3.17 -2.53 2.11
N ALA A 123 -2.67 -1.83 1.10
CA ALA A 123 -3.35 -0.80 0.35
C ALA A 123 -3.55 -1.24 -1.10
N ILE A 124 -4.78 -1.14 -1.59
CA ILE A 124 -5.11 -1.30 -3.01
C ILE A 124 -5.96 -0.11 -3.45
N ILE A 125 -5.54 0.54 -4.54
CA ILE A 125 -6.27 1.66 -5.16
C ILE A 125 -6.93 1.16 -6.44
N TYR A 126 -8.23 1.35 -6.54
CA TYR A 126 -9.05 1.02 -7.71
C TYR A 126 -9.47 2.32 -8.40
N LEU A 127 -9.23 2.40 -9.71
CA LEU A 127 -9.52 3.56 -10.54
C LEU A 127 -10.67 3.20 -11.47
N TYR A 128 -11.70 4.04 -11.50
CA TYR A 128 -12.86 3.85 -12.35
C TYR A 128 -13.09 5.05 -13.26
N ASN A 129 -13.50 4.79 -14.49
CA ASN A 129 -13.95 5.85 -15.42
C ASN A 129 -15.40 6.28 -15.13
N ALA A 130 -15.90 7.26 -15.89
CA ALA A 130 -17.26 7.81 -15.71
C ALA A 130 -18.39 6.80 -15.97
N LYS A 131 -18.12 5.70 -16.69
CA LYS A 131 -19.06 4.59 -16.89
C LYS A 131 -19.05 3.58 -15.74
N GLY A 132 -18.15 3.76 -14.77
CA GLY A 132 -17.94 2.82 -13.67
C GLY A 132 -17.08 1.63 -14.03
N GLU A 133 -16.38 1.65 -15.18
CA GLU A 133 -15.47 0.58 -15.59
C GLU A 133 -14.12 0.73 -14.88
N LEU A 134 -13.52 -0.39 -14.48
CA LEU A 134 -12.22 -0.43 -13.81
C LEU A 134 -11.10 -0.20 -14.83
N ILE A 135 -10.24 0.79 -14.60
CA ILE A 135 -9.22 1.25 -15.57
C ILE A 135 -7.78 1.13 -15.07
N ASN A 136 -7.54 0.45 -13.94
CA ASN A 136 -6.20 0.22 -13.39
C ASN A 136 -5.20 -0.33 -14.42
N ASP A 137 -5.61 -1.26 -15.28
CA ASP A 137 -4.76 -1.83 -16.33
C ASP A 137 -4.21 -0.77 -17.29
N GLN A 138 -4.98 0.30 -17.55
CA GLN A 138 -4.52 1.38 -18.43
C GLN A 138 -3.35 2.13 -17.78
N TYR A 139 -3.44 2.44 -16.49
CA TYR A 139 -2.41 3.16 -15.72
C TYR A 139 -1.21 2.28 -15.35
N ALA A 140 -1.42 0.98 -15.12
CA ALA A 140 -0.39 0.05 -14.68
C ALA A 140 0.32 -0.71 -15.82
N SER A 141 -0.18 -0.61 -17.05
CA SER A 141 0.43 -1.25 -18.21
C SER A 141 1.91 -0.88 -18.37
N GLU A 142 2.69 -1.79 -18.98
CA GLU A 142 4.12 -1.58 -19.24
C GLU A 142 4.40 -0.27 -20.02
N ALA A 143 3.51 0.09 -20.96
CA ALA A 143 3.63 1.32 -21.74
C ALA A 143 3.41 2.60 -20.89
N ASN A 144 2.56 2.54 -19.86
CA ASN A 144 2.13 3.73 -19.13
C ASN A 144 2.78 3.86 -17.75
N ARG A 145 3.12 2.75 -17.09
CA ARG A 145 3.71 2.77 -15.74
C ARG A 145 4.96 3.63 -15.60
N PRO A 146 5.81 3.91 -16.62
CA PRO A 146 6.92 4.86 -16.47
C PRO A 146 6.50 6.32 -16.18
N TYR A 147 5.24 6.67 -16.43
CA TYR A 147 4.74 8.05 -16.40
C TYR A 147 3.79 8.34 -15.24
N TYR A 148 3.31 7.31 -14.52
CA TYR A 148 2.37 7.45 -13.41
C TYR A 148 2.98 6.98 -12.08
N GLN A 149 2.73 7.72 -11.01
CA GLN A 149 3.12 7.36 -9.65
C GLN A 149 2.20 8.01 -8.62
N PHE A 150 1.73 7.22 -7.66
CA PHE A 150 1.06 7.66 -6.45
C PHE A 150 2.07 8.07 -5.38
N PHE A 151 1.72 9.10 -4.61
CA PHE A 151 2.49 9.59 -3.47
C PHE A 151 1.59 9.66 -2.24
N PHE A 152 2.16 9.40 -1.07
CA PHE A 152 1.48 9.31 0.20
C PHE A 152 2.26 10.07 1.26
N TYR A 153 1.65 11.06 1.90
CA TYR A 153 2.32 11.82 2.95
C TYR A 153 1.35 12.30 4.02
N PRO A 154 1.77 12.27 5.30
CA PRO A 154 0.98 12.79 6.39
C PRO A 154 1.12 14.32 6.48
N THR A 155 0.03 14.99 6.84
CA THR A 155 0.03 16.38 7.29
C THR A 155 -0.70 16.50 8.62
N GLU A 156 -0.46 17.61 9.34
CA GLU A 156 -1.22 17.98 10.54
C GLU A 156 -1.19 16.92 11.66
N ALA A 157 -0.06 16.22 11.82
CA ALA A 157 0.10 15.20 12.85
C ALA A 157 -0.05 15.80 14.26
N LYS A 158 -0.91 15.19 15.07
CA LYS A 158 -1.18 15.58 16.45
C LYS A 158 -1.46 14.36 17.32
N ASP A 159 -1.30 14.51 18.63
CA ASP A 159 -1.80 13.52 19.58
C ASP A 159 -3.32 13.64 19.78
N PHE A 160 -3.90 12.74 20.58
CA PHE A 160 -5.34 12.70 20.85
C PHE A 160 -5.82 13.81 21.81
N ASP A 161 -4.90 14.59 22.38
CA ASP A 161 -5.20 15.80 23.17
C ASP A 161 -5.11 17.07 22.30
N GLY A 162 -4.80 16.90 21.00
CA GLY A 162 -4.75 17.97 20.01
C GLY A 162 -3.40 18.69 19.93
N LYS A 163 -2.37 18.23 20.64
CA LYS A 163 -1.03 18.82 20.58
C LYS A 163 -0.31 18.33 19.32
N SER A 164 0.26 19.28 18.57
CA SER A 164 1.04 18.97 17.36
C SER A 164 2.22 18.05 17.66
N ILE A 165 2.42 17.06 16.80
CA ILE A 165 3.58 16.18 16.78
C ILE A 165 4.54 16.74 15.72
N SER A 166 5.76 17.08 16.13
CA SER A 166 6.79 17.54 15.21
C SER A 166 7.37 16.36 14.43
N PHE A 167 7.51 16.50 13.12
CA PHE A 167 8.17 15.55 12.24
C PHE A 167 8.84 16.29 11.08
N ASP A 168 9.82 15.65 10.44
CA ASP A 168 10.44 16.17 9.24
C ASP A 168 9.51 15.97 8.03
N ALA A 169 8.92 17.05 7.52
CA ALA A 169 8.06 16.98 6.34
C ALA A 169 8.80 16.53 5.07
N SER A 170 10.13 16.70 5.02
CA SER A 170 10.97 16.20 3.92
C SER A 170 11.27 14.70 4.03
N ASN A 171 11.00 14.09 5.19
CA ASN A 171 11.07 12.64 5.42
C ASN A 171 10.10 12.23 6.56
N PRO A 172 8.80 12.08 6.27
CA PRO A 172 7.77 11.89 7.29
C PRO A 172 7.67 10.45 7.82
N THR A 173 8.74 9.67 7.69
CA THR A 173 8.76 8.23 8.01
C THR A 173 8.63 7.90 9.50
N SER A 174 8.67 8.90 10.39
CA SER A 174 8.30 8.75 11.81
C SER A 174 6.78 8.70 12.01
N ILE A 175 5.98 9.19 11.06
CA ILE A 175 4.50 9.20 11.14
C ILE A 175 3.89 8.14 10.20
N LEU A 176 4.42 8.03 8.98
CA LEU A 176 3.89 7.14 7.96
C LEU A 176 5.03 6.50 7.18
N LYS A 177 5.02 5.19 7.03
CA LYS A 177 5.85 4.47 6.05
C LYS A 177 4.96 3.84 5.00
N TYR A 178 5.44 3.74 3.77
CA TYR A 178 4.79 3.02 2.69
C TYR A 178 5.81 2.26 1.84
N VAL A 179 5.46 1.03 1.46
CA VAL A 179 6.26 0.21 0.56
C VAL A 179 5.44 -0.13 -0.68
N TYR A 180 5.99 0.14 -1.85
CA TYR A 180 5.42 -0.24 -3.14
C TYR A 180 5.51 -1.76 -3.34
N CYS A 181 4.38 -2.37 -3.64
CA CYS A 181 4.29 -3.80 -3.93
C CYS A 181 3.61 -4.07 -5.29
N ASP A 182 3.62 -3.09 -6.20
CA ASP A 182 3.07 -3.24 -7.54
C ASP A 182 3.71 -4.41 -8.29
N THR A 183 2.90 -5.06 -9.11
CA THR A 183 3.27 -6.23 -9.91
C THR A 183 3.10 -5.93 -11.40
N ASN A 184 3.74 -6.72 -12.26
CA ASN A 184 3.59 -6.62 -13.72
C ASN A 184 2.14 -6.75 -14.22
N VAL A 185 1.28 -7.45 -13.46
CA VAL A 185 -0.17 -7.42 -13.61
C VAL A 185 -0.78 -6.93 -12.31
N TRP A 186 -1.42 -5.75 -12.33
CA TRP A 186 -1.70 -4.97 -11.12
C TRP A 186 -2.55 -5.71 -10.07
N ASN A 187 -3.49 -6.57 -10.49
CA ASN A 187 -4.38 -7.32 -9.60
C ASN A 187 -3.90 -8.74 -9.28
N LYS A 188 -2.64 -9.08 -9.57
CA LYS A 188 -2.08 -10.41 -9.30
C LYS A 188 -0.99 -10.37 -8.25
N SER A 189 -0.87 -11.44 -7.46
CA SER A 189 0.18 -11.59 -6.45
C SER A 189 1.45 -12.16 -7.07
N ALA A 190 2.60 -11.56 -6.78
CA ALA A 190 3.90 -12.15 -7.11
C ALA A 190 4.27 -13.33 -6.19
N SER A 191 3.74 -13.31 -4.96
CA SER A 191 3.96 -14.33 -3.95
C SER A 191 3.18 -15.61 -4.24
N LYS A 192 1.94 -15.49 -4.74
CA LYS A 192 1.10 -16.60 -5.19
C LYS A 192 1.11 -16.79 -6.71
N SER A 193 2.16 -16.30 -7.38
CA SER A 193 2.27 -16.39 -8.84
C SER A 193 2.28 -17.85 -9.31
N PRO A 194 1.43 -18.23 -10.28
CA PRO A 194 1.63 -19.47 -11.03
C PRO A 194 2.95 -19.41 -11.81
N GLN A 195 3.42 -20.58 -12.25
CA GLN A 195 4.60 -20.73 -13.08
C GLN A 195 4.24 -21.16 -14.50
N ASP A 196 5.06 -20.75 -15.48
CA ASP A 196 5.01 -21.31 -16.83
C ASP A 196 5.62 -22.73 -16.88
N ASP A 197 5.58 -23.38 -18.05
CA ASP A 197 6.13 -24.73 -18.27
C ASP A 197 7.65 -24.83 -18.02
N LYS A 198 8.34 -23.69 -17.89
CA LYS A 198 9.77 -23.59 -17.61
C LYS A 198 10.06 -23.25 -16.14
N GLY A 199 9.02 -23.15 -15.30
CA GLY A 199 9.14 -22.81 -13.88
C GLY A 199 9.26 -21.32 -13.58
N ASN A 200 9.12 -20.43 -14.57
CA ASN A 200 9.20 -18.99 -14.35
C ASN A 200 7.88 -18.46 -13.79
N LYS A 201 7.95 -17.59 -12.78
CA LYS A 201 6.76 -16.90 -12.26
C LYS A 201 6.15 -16.00 -13.34
N LEU A 202 4.83 -16.15 -13.55
CA LEU A 202 4.05 -15.31 -14.46
C LEU A 202 3.86 -13.88 -13.92
N TYR A 203 3.82 -13.72 -12.60
CA TYR A 203 3.67 -12.46 -11.90
C TYR A 203 4.85 -12.19 -10.98
N TYR A 204 5.37 -10.97 -11.06
CA TYR A 204 6.54 -10.54 -10.31
C TYR A 204 6.38 -9.09 -9.86
N PHE A 205 7.03 -8.76 -8.75
CA PHE A 205 7.12 -7.38 -8.27
C PHE A 205 7.86 -6.52 -9.28
N LEU A 206 7.34 -5.32 -9.52
CA LEU A 206 8.04 -4.32 -10.31
C LEU A 206 9.36 -3.92 -9.64
N LYS A 207 10.31 -3.49 -10.48
CA LYS A 207 11.58 -2.95 -10.04
C LYS A 207 11.34 -1.62 -9.31
N ASP A 208 12.26 -1.24 -8.43
CA ASP A 208 12.17 0.02 -7.68
C ASP A 208 12.27 1.28 -8.58
N THR A 209 12.62 1.11 -9.86
CA THR A 209 12.58 2.14 -10.90
C THR A 209 11.20 2.30 -11.55
N GLU A 210 10.21 1.47 -11.19
CA GLU A 210 8.88 1.48 -11.79
C GLU A 210 7.73 1.55 -10.74
N PRO A 211 7.84 2.29 -9.62
CA PRO A 211 6.79 2.29 -8.59
C PRO A 211 5.52 2.98 -9.11
N ILE A 212 4.36 2.36 -8.94
CA ILE A 212 3.08 2.96 -9.36
C ILE A 212 2.31 3.40 -8.13
N GLY A 213 2.22 2.57 -7.11
CA GLY A 213 1.49 2.82 -5.86
C GLY A 213 0.00 2.50 -5.95
N ILE A 214 -0.41 1.68 -6.92
CA ILE A 214 -1.75 1.08 -6.92
C ILE A 214 -1.82 -0.01 -5.85
N LYS A 215 -0.69 -0.66 -5.54
CA LYS A 215 -0.56 -1.71 -4.54
C LYS A 215 0.65 -1.47 -3.64
N GLY A 216 0.48 -1.67 -2.34
CA GLY A 216 1.54 -1.55 -1.35
C GLY A 216 1.02 -1.76 0.07
N TYR A 217 1.78 -1.37 1.08
CA TYR A 217 1.29 -1.37 2.46
C TYR A 217 1.81 -0.18 3.26
N PHE A 218 0.99 0.29 4.20
CA PHE A 218 1.35 1.32 5.16
C PHE A 218 1.78 0.71 6.49
N GLN A 219 2.72 1.39 7.15
CA GLN A 219 2.98 1.22 8.57
C GLN A 219 2.85 2.56 9.28
N ASN A 220 2.32 2.53 10.50
CA ASN A 220 2.08 3.71 11.33
C ASN A 220 3.02 3.69 12.54
N PRO A 221 4.19 4.36 12.53
CA PRO A 221 5.15 4.24 13.62
C PRO A 221 4.80 5.04 14.87
N THR A 222 3.83 5.97 14.80
CA THR A 222 3.49 6.86 15.91
C THR A 222 1.98 6.86 16.16
N ILE A 223 1.57 6.66 17.42
CA ILE A 223 0.20 6.89 17.89
C ILE A 223 -0.15 8.37 17.71
N SER A 224 -1.06 8.65 16.79
CA SER A 224 -1.32 10.00 16.31
C SER A 224 -2.65 10.09 15.55
N GLN A 225 -3.11 11.32 15.36
CA GLN A 225 -4.09 11.69 14.36
C GLN A 225 -3.39 12.52 13.28
N PHE A 226 -3.64 12.24 12.02
CA PHE A 226 -3.07 13.01 10.90
C PHE A 226 -3.96 12.91 9.66
N THR A 227 -3.71 13.76 8.68
CA THR A 227 -4.35 13.66 7.35
C THR A 227 -3.40 12.93 6.41
N LEU A 228 -3.82 11.77 5.87
CA LEU A 228 -3.13 11.10 4.78
C LEU A 228 -3.50 11.78 3.46
N ASN A 229 -2.51 12.37 2.81
CA ASN A 229 -2.66 12.93 1.47
C ASN A 229 -2.21 11.90 0.44
N ILE A 230 -2.97 11.78 -0.64
CA ILE A 230 -2.78 10.79 -1.69
C ILE A 230 -2.83 11.51 -3.03
N ASP A 231 -1.68 11.58 -3.70
CA ASP A 231 -1.52 12.27 -4.97
C ASP A 231 -1.22 11.28 -6.08
N LEU A 232 -1.90 11.39 -7.23
CA LEU A 232 -1.43 10.74 -8.47
C LEU A 232 -0.83 11.78 -9.38
N TRP A 233 0.42 11.56 -9.79
CA TRP A 233 1.08 12.38 -10.79
C TRP A 233 1.22 11.67 -12.12
N HIS A 234 1.00 12.42 -13.20
CA HIS A 234 1.37 12.06 -14.56
C HIS A 234 2.56 12.92 -14.99
N SER A 235 3.71 12.30 -15.23
CA SER A 235 4.91 12.96 -15.74
C SER A 235 5.29 12.43 -17.13
N PRO A 236 4.96 13.15 -18.23
CA PRO A 236 5.26 12.70 -19.60
C PRO A 236 6.77 12.53 -19.89
N LYS A 237 7.64 13.19 -19.11
CA LYS A 237 9.10 13.06 -19.22
C LYS A 237 9.65 11.83 -18.51
N GLY A 238 8.79 11.02 -17.89
CA GLY A 238 9.15 9.94 -16.98
C GLY A 238 9.22 10.41 -15.52
N LYS A 239 9.47 9.48 -14.61
CA LYS A 239 9.49 9.73 -13.15
C LYS A 239 10.87 9.57 -12.48
N LEU A 240 11.90 9.28 -13.28
CA LEU A 240 13.24 8.99 -12.79
C LEU A 240 14.15 10.20 -12.87
N GLU A 241 14.92 10.42 -11.81
CA GLU A 241 16.07 11.33 -11.77
C GLU A 241 17.31 10.53 -11.41
N GLU A 242 18.38 10.66 -12.20
CA GLU A 242 19.61 9.86 -12.02
C GLU A 242 19.35 8.33 -11.95
N GLY A 243 18.35 7.86 -12.70
CA GLY A 243 17.93 6.46 -12.72
C GLY A 243 17.14 5.99 -11.50
N LYS A 244 16.77 6.89 -10.58
CA LYS A 244 16.04 6.58 -9.34
C LYS A 244 14.64 7.19 -9.35
N ALA A 245 13.66 6.44 -8.85
CA ALA A 245 12.33 6.95 -8.63
C ALA A 245 12.28 7.83 -7.38
N SER A 246 11.26 8.68 -7.30
CA SER A 246 10.98 9.47 -6.11
C SER A 246 10.56 8.57 -4.93
N PRO A 247 10.93 8.92 -3.68
CA PRO A 247 10.36 8.25 -2.51
C PRO A 247 8.85 8.48 -2.44
N PHE A 248 8.13 7.63 -1.70
CA PHE A 248 6.67 7.64 -1.71
C PHE A 248 6.02 8.93 -1.23
N TYR A 249 6.72 9.75 -0.44
CA TYR A 249 6.17 10.95 0.16
C TYR A 249 6.57 12.25 -0.55
N ALA A 250 7.55 12.23 -1.47
CA ALA A 250 8.10 13.45 -2.05
C ALA A 250 8.37 13.28 -3.56
N PRO A 251 7.45 13.75 -4.43
CA PRO A 251 7.71 13.77 -5.86
C PRO A 251 8.90 14.69 -6.19
N ASN A 252 9.81 14.21 -7.04
CA ASN A 252 10.97 14.96 -7.53
C ASN A 252 10.57 16.05 -8.54
N ALA A 253 11.54 16.86 -8.98
CA ALA A 253 11.28 17.99 -9.86
C ALA A 253 10.70 17.55 -11.22
N THR A 254 11.18 16.43 -11.74
CA THR A 254 10.69 15.83 -12.99
C THR A 254 9.22 15.45 -12.86
N VAL A 255 8.84 14.74 -11.79
CA VAL A 255 7.44 14.39 -11.51
C VAL A 255 6.58 15.64 -11.36
N LYS A 256 7.03 16.63 -10.57
CA LYS A 256 6.32 17.90 -10.33
C LYS A 256 6.19 18.77 -11.59
N SER A 257 7.03 18.57 -12.60
CA SER A 257 6.89 19.24 -13.90
C SER A 257 5.75 18.70 -14.75
N GLY A 258 5.17 17.56 -14.35
CA GLY A 258 3.99 16.97 -14.95
C GLY A 258 2.67 17.56 -14.43
N LYS A 259 1.61 16.75 -14.47
CA LYS A 259 0.27 17.11 -14.00
C LYS A 259 -0.14 16.24 -12.80
N GLN A 260 -0.55 16.87 -11.72
CA GLN A 260 -1.29 16.19 -10.65
C GLN A 260 -2.70 15.86 -11.16
N LEU A 261 -3.03 14.58 -11.25
CA LEU A 261 -4.34 14.12 -11.75
C LEU A 261 -5.40 14.10 -10.65
N LEU A 262 -4.99 13.84 -9.41
CA LEU A 262 -5.86 13.87 -8.24
C LEU A 262 -5.05 14.18 -6.99
N HIS A 263 -5.76 14.70 -6.01
CA HIS A 263 -5.32 14.92 -4.63
C HIS A 263 -6.48 14.52 -3.73
N MET A 264 -6.31 13.46 -2.94
CA MET A 264 -7.30 12.99 -1.96
C MET A 264 -6.74 13.13 -0.55
N SER A 265 -7.62 13.36 0.42
CA SER A 265 -7.27 13.44 1.84
C SER A 265 -8.13 12.47 2.66
N LEU A 266 -7.49 11.67 3.50
CA LEU A 266 -8.15 10.73 4.41
C LEU A 266 -7.68 10.98 5.86
N PRO A 267 -8.57 11.32 6.80
CA PRO A 267 -8.22 11.36 8.22
C PRO A 267 -7.78 9.99 8.73
N MET A 268 -6.67 9.94 9.46
CA MET A 268 -6.08 8.73 10.04
C MET A 268 -6.02 8.84 11.56
N ASN A 269 -6.50 7.80 12.27
CA ASN A 269 -6.43 7.69 13.71
C ASN A 269 -5.65 6.42 14.10
N VAL A 270 -4.39 6.61 14.47
CA VAL A 270 -3.52 5.55 14.99
C VAL A 270 -3.62 5.59 16.51
N TYR A 271 -4.55 4.82 17.08
CA TYR A 271 -5.10 5.13 18.40
C TYR A 271 -4.38 4.45 19.58
N ALA A 272 -3.77 3.29 19.33
CA ALA A 272 -3.14 2.44 20.34
C ALA A 272 -1.92 1.70 19.78
N SER A 273 -1.09 1.18 20.67
CA SER A 273 -0.05 0.22 20.33
C SER A 273 -0.66 -1.15 19.99
N LYS A 274 0.11 -2.01 19.32
CA LYS A 274 -0.29 -3.39 19.06
C LYS A 274 -0.36 -4.22 20.36
N ASP A 275 0.49 -3.95 21.34
CA ASP A 275 0.41 -4.56 22.68
C ASP A 275 -0.96 -4.40 23.34
N PHE A 276 -1.67 -3.30 23.13
CA PHE A 276 -3.04 -3.11 23.65
C PHE A 276 -4.00 -4.17 23.10
N GLN A 277 -3.95 -4.43 21.80
CA GLN A 277 -4.76 -5.48 21.17
C GLN A 277 -4.40 -6.86 21.74
N ASP A 278 -3.10 -7.13 21.87
CA ASP A 278 -2.60 -8.42 22.36
C ASP A 278 -2.99 -8.69 23.81
N GLU A 279 -2.91 -7.69 24.69
CA GLU A 279 -3.38 -7.80 26.07
C GLU A 279 -4.88 -8.10 26.12
N VAL A 280 -5.68 -7.32 25.38
CA VAL A 280 -7.15 -7.46 25.40
C VAL A 280 -7.57 -8.85 24.91
N VAL A 281 -6.99 -9.29 23.80
CA VAL A 281 -7.26 -10.62 23.24
C VAL A 281 -6.80 -11.72 24.20
N SER A 282 -5.60 -11.63 24.75
CA SER A 282 -5.05 -12.67 25.64
C SER A 282 -5.88 -12.80 26.91
N TYR A 283 -6.23 -11.69 27.55
CA TYR A 283 -7.09 -11.68 28.75
C TYR A 283 -8.42 -12.38 28.49
N MET A 284 -9.08 -12.01 27.39
CA MET A 284 -10.40 -12.54 27.05
C MET A 284 -10.34 -14.01 26.65
N ASP A 285 -9.27 -14.43 25.97
CA ASP A 285 -9.08 -15.83 25.61
C ASP A 285 -8.82 -16.72 26.82
N GLU A 286 -7.92 -16.31 27.71
CA GLU A 286 -7.64 -17.03 28.95
C GLU A 286 -8.88 -17.14 29.84
N ASP A 287 -9.64 -16.05 30.02
CA ASP A 287 -10.88 -16.09 30.80
C ASP A 287 -11.95 -16.98 30.15
N TYR A 288 -12.10 -16.91 28.83
CA TYR A 288 -13.04 -17.76 28.10
C TYR A 288 -12.67 -19.24 28.25
N ASN A 289 -11.42 -19.62 27.97
CA ASN A 289 -10.95 -21.00 28.06
C ASN A 289 -11.10 -21.55 29.48
N ARG A 290 -10.72 -20.78 30.50
CA ARG A 290 -10.90 -21.15 31.91
C ARG A 290 -12.37 -21.44 32.25
N ARG A 291 -13.32 -20.66 31.72
CA ARG A 291 -14.75 -20.87 31.95
C ARG A 291 -15.31 -22.06 31.17
N VAL A 292 -14.80 -22.32 29.97
CA VAL A 292 -15.12 -23.54 29.22
C VAL A 292 -14.62 -24.78 29.97
N ASP A 293 -13.40 -24.77 30.48
CA ASP A 293 -12.81 -25.89 31.20
C ASP A 293 -13.53 -26.20 32.52
N ALA A 294 -14.03 -25.16 33.20
CA ALA A 294 -14.79 -25.29 34.44
C ALA A 294 -16.26 -25.68 34.24
N ALA A 295 -16.79 -25.57 33.01
CA ALA A 295 -18.19 -25.88 32.72
C ALA A 295 -18.44 -27.39 32.60
N PRO A 296 -19.62 -27.89 33.01
CA PRO A 296 -20.06 -29.25 32.70
C PRO A 296 -20.01 -29.53 31.20
N ASP A 297 -19.70 -30.76 30.78
CA ASP A 297 -19.52 -31.11 29.36
C ASP A 297 -20.73 -30.74 28.48
N ASN A 298 -21.96 -30.89 28.99
CA ASN A 298 -23.20 -30.52 28.31
C ASN A 298 -23.46 -29.01 28.22
N GLU A 299 -22.63 -28.19 28.88
CA GLU A 299 -22.75 -26.72 28.93
C GLU A 299 -21.58 -25.99 28.26
N LYS A 300 -20.49 -26.69 27.92
CA LYS A 300 -19.29 -26.09 27.29
C LYS A 300 -19.60 -25.27 26.05
N GLU A 301 -20.49 -25.76 25.18
CA GLU A 301 -20.91 -25.07 23.95
C GLU A 301 -21.76 -23.81 24.21
N ASN A 302 -22.33 -23.69 25.41
CA ASN A 302 -23.16 -22.55 25.80
C ASN A 302 -22.35 -21.41 26.44
N VAL A 303 -21.10 -21.66 26.82
CA VAL A 303 -20.23 -20.62 27.39
C VAL A 303 -20.03 -19.50 26.37
N LYS A 304 -20.26 -18.26 26.80
CA LYS A 304 -20.09 -17.06 25.97
C LYS A 304 -18.89 -16.24 26.43
N PRO A 305 -18.18 -15.55 25.51
CA PRO A 305 -17.19 -14.57 25.91
C PRO A 305 -17.84 -13.48 26.77
N VAL A 306 -17.09 -13.00 27.76
CA VAL A 306 -17.50 -11.90 28.64
C VAL A 306 -16.55 -10.74 28.33
N PRO A 307 -17.04 -9.49 28.32
CA PRO A 307 -16.19 -8.33 28.12
C PRO A 307 -14.98 -8.28 29.05
N TYR A 308 -13.86 -7.72 28.58
CA TYR A 308 -12.75 -7.36 29.46
C TYR A 308 -13.20 -6.17 30.33
N PRO A 309 -13.32 -6.31 31.66
CA PRO A 309 -13.74 -5.19 32.51
C PRO A 309 -12.78 -4.00 32.44
N PHE A 310 -13.30 -2.78 32.25
CA PHE A 310 -12.49 -1.57 32.13
C PHE A 310 -11.52 -1.38 33.31
N GLU A 311 -11.97 -1.67 34.53
CA GLU A 311 -11.16 -1.46 35.74
C GLU A 311 -9.94 -2.38 35.86
N LYS A 312 -9.92 -3.47 35.11
CA LYS A 312 -8.79 -4.40 35.07
C LYS A 312 -7.71 -4.02 34.06
N LEU A 313 -7.99 -3.08 33.16
CA LEU A 313 -6.99 -2.53 32.25
C LEU A 313 -5.92 -1.77 33.03
N SER A 314 -4.68 -1.81 32.52
CA SER A 314 -3.63 -0.90 32.97
C SER A 314 -4.02 0.56 32.72
N ASP A 315 -3.46 1.52 33.47
CA ASP A 315 -3.77 2.94 33.30
C ASP A 315 -3.48 3.44 31.87
N ALA A 316 -2.41 2.93 31.24
CA ALA A 316 -2.10 3.22 29.84
C ALA A 316 -3.19 2.70 28.89
N ASN A 317 -3.68 1.48 29.11
CA ASN A 317 -4.71 0.86 28.27
C ASN A 317 -6.10 1.43 28.51
N LYS A 318 -6.39 1.96 29.71
CA LYS A 318 -7.62 2.73 29.95
C LYS A 318 -7.72 3.92 29.00
N VAL A 319 -6.60 4.60 28.72
CA VAL A 319 -6.57 5.70 27.74
C VAL A 319 -6.91 5.20 26.33
N TYR A 320 -6.32 4.10 25.89
CA TYR A 320 -6.61 3.51 24.57
C TYR A 320 -8.06 3.02 24.45
N ALA A 321 -8.60 2.41 25.50
CA ALA A 321 -9.99 1.99 25.58
C ALA A 321 -10.95 3.18 25.43
N LEU A 322 -10.71 4.29 26.15
CA LEU A 322 -11.53 5.50 26.02
C LEU A 322 -11.42 6.14 24.63
N ARG A 323 -10.24 6.12 24.01
CA ARG A 323 -10.05 6.61 22.63
C ARG A 323 -10.88 5.81 21.64
N ILE A 324 -10.80 4.48 21.68
CA ILE A 324 -11.53 3.65 20.71
C ILE A 324 -13.04 3.71 20.92
N VAL A 325 -13.51 3.81 22.17
CA VAL A 325 -14.93 4.05 22.46
C VAL A 325 -15.41 5.33 21.80
N LYS A 326 -14.65 6.43 21.93
CA LYS A 326 -14.97 7.71 21.30
C LYS A 326 -14.94 7.62 19.76
N LEU A 327 -13.90 7.02 19.19
CA LEU A 327 -13.73 6.91 17.74
C LEU A 327 -14.84 6.07 17.08
N LEU A 328 -15.29 5.01 17.74
CA LEU A 328 -16.37 4.15 17.26
C LEU A 328 -17.77 4.68 17.56
N GLY A 329 -17.89 5.76 18.34
CA GLY A 329 -19.18 6.22 18.87
C GLY A 329 -19.86 5.17 19.76
N ALA A 330 -19.06 4.33 20.41
CA ALA A 330 -19.55 3.25 21.25
C ALA A 330 -20.07 3.76 22.59
N LYS A 331 -20.92 2.95 23.23
CA LYS A 331 -21.50 3.28 24.54
C LYS A 331 -20.47 3.22 25.67
N ASP A 332 -19.67 2.15 25.67
CA ASP A 332 -18.75 1.78 26.74
C ASP A 332 -17.64 0.87 26.22
N TRP A 333 -16.61 0.68 27.02
CA TRP A 333 -15.48 -0.18 26.68
C TRP A 333 -15.89 -1.65 26.57
N GLU A 334 -16.76 -2.12 27.48
CA GLU A 334 -17.17 -3.51 27.55
C GLU A 334 -17.80 -3.98 26.23
N SER A 335 -18.67 -3.16 25.63
CA SER A 335 -19.25 -3.47 24.33
C SER A 335 -18.22 -3.52 23.20
N VAL A 336 -17.18 -2.68 23.24
CA VAL A 336 -16.09 -2.68 22.25
C VAL A 336 -15.17 -3.88 22.43
N SER A 337 -14.84 -4.26 23.67
CA SER A 337 -13.90 -5.34 23.97
C SER A 337 -14.32 -6.69 23.37
N LEU A 338 -15.64 -6.96 23.29
CA LEU A 338 -16.15 -8.17 22.65
C LEU A 338 -15.78 -8.29 21.17
N ASP A 339 -15.66 -7.18 20.44
CA ASP A 339 -15.27 -7.21 19.04
C ASP A 339 -13.79 -7.60 18.85
N PHE A 340 -12.91 -7.29 19.80
CA PHE A 340 -11.53 -7.77 19.79
C PHE A 340 -11.47 -9.31 19.85
N PHE A 341 -12.23 -9.90 20.78
CA PHE A 341 -12.28 -11.35 20.92
C PHE A 341 -12.92 -12.01 19.70
N ARG A 342 -14.01 -11.42 19.16
CA ARG A 342 -14.66 -11.94 17.95
C ARG A 342 -13.71 -11.92 16.77
N TYR A 343 -12.95 -10.84 16.57
CA TYR A 343 -11.94 -10.77 15.52
C TYR A 343 -10.95 -11.94 15.65
N TYR A 344 -10.36 -12.09 16.83
CA TYR A 344 -9.36 -13.13 17.10
C TYR A 344 -9.88 -14.55 16.88
N LYS A 345 -11.08 -14.87 17.38
CA LYS A 345 -11.66 -16.22 17.28
C LYS A 345 -12.29 -16.56 15.95
N SER A 346 -12.55 -15.56 15.10
CA SER A 346 -13.19 -15.75 13.79
C SER A 346 -12.20 -15.70 12.63
N TYR A 347 -10.92 -15.93 12.91
CA TYR A 347 -9.88 -16.02 11.90
C TYR A 347 -10.30 -17.00 10.78
N LYS A 348 -10.34 -16.49 9.55
CA LYS A 348 -10.55 -17.32 8.36
C LYS A 348 -9.31 -17.19 7.49
N HIS A 349 -8.60 -18.30 7.29
CA HIS A 349 -7.65 -18.36 6.18
C HIS A 349 -8.45 -18.17 4.88
N ASN A 350 -8.23 -17.04 4.21
CA ASN A 350 -8.73 -16.85 2.87
C ASN A 350 -7.57 -17.01 1.90
N ASN A 351 -7.71 -17.91 0.92
CA ASN A 351 -6.77 -18.04 -0.19
C ASN A 351 -7.02 -16.98 -1.27
N ASP A 352 -7.67 -15.87 -0.92
CA ASP A 352 -7.97 -14.77 -1.84
C ASP A 352 -6.67 -14.13 -2.33
N PRO A 353 -6.40 -14.17 -3.65
CA PRO A 353 -5.23 -13.53 -4.23
C PRO A 353 -5.19 -12.02 -4.01
N GLU A 354 -6.33 -11.35 -3.80
CA GLU A 354 -6.36 -9.90 -3.50
C GLU A 354 -5.81 -9.58 -2.11
N GLY A 355 -5.82 -10.56 -1.19
CA GLY A 355 -5.23 -10.45 0.14
C GLY A 355 -3.72 -10.67 0.17
N TYR A 356 -3.09 -11.01 -0.97
CA TYR A 356 -1.66 -11.26 -1.07
C TYR A 356 -1.02 -10.35 -2.10
N PHE A 357 0.13 -9.77 -1.77
CA PHE A 357 0.94 -9.03 -2.75
C PHE A 357 2.10 -9.89 -3.26
#